data_AF-A0A1H8JCA4-F1
#
_entry.id   AF-A0A1H8JCA4-F1
#
_cell.length_a   1.000
_cell.length_b   1.000
_cell.length_c   1.000
_cell.angle_alpha   90.00
_cell.angle_beta   90.00
_cell.angle_gamma   90.00
#
_symmetry.space_group_name_H-M   'P 1'
#
loop_
_entity.id
_entity.type
_entity.pdbx_description
1 polymer ?
#
loop_
_entity_poly.entity_id
_entity_poly.type
_entity_poly.pdbx_seq_one_letter_code
_entity_poly.pdbx_strand_id
1 'polypeptide(L)'
;MNKLKKWSVLTLTALSLFLFAGIASAHVTVQPPTAEQNSYQVFSVRVPSEKENVTTTVIKVKVPDGVKVSRVEPKTGWKYELERNADTKAITAITWTAEGAGLSQTEFTDFRVSGKVAQDATQLVWKAYQTYSDKALVEWVGGEDAEYPASVTKVTAAAAGEGDSHGNGTSAEPAGDKNAATSNASAGSSNTSTGNAATNDASASAQETAQPMTADDDSTKANVTLGLAIAAVVLAAAALVVAATRKKR
;
A
#
# COMPACT_ATOMS: atom_id res chain seq x y z
N MET A 1 46.10 -42.85 11.87
CA MET A 1 45.74 -41.68 12.70
C MET A 1 45.22 -40.45 11.92
N ASN A 2 44.80 -40.59 10.64
CA ASN A 2 44.43 -39.43 9.78
C ASN A 2 42.92 -39.25 9.52
N LYS A 3 42.05 -40.08 10.12
CA LYS A 3 40.59 -39.99 9.91
C LYS A 3 39.89 -39.04 10.90
N LEU A 4 40.43 -38.85 12.11
CA LEU A 4 39.84 -37.93 13.10
C LEU A 4 40.01 -36.44 12.73
N LYS A 5 41.11 -36.06 12.05
CA LYS A 5 41.35 -34.65 11.67
C LYS A 5 40.48 -34.15 10.51
N LYS A 6 39.91 -35.06 9.70
CA LYS A 6 39.02 -34.69 8.57
C LYS A 6 37.59 -34.40 9.01
N TRP A 7 37.15 -34.95 10.15
CA TRP A 7 35.83 -34.66 10.69
C TRP A 7 35.76 -33.31 11.40
N SER A 8 36.81 -32.89 12.10
CA SER A 8 36.82 -31.58 12.78
C SER A 8 36.74 -30.37 11.83
N VAL A 9 37.24 -30.49 10.59
CA VAL A 9 37.15 -29.41 9.60
C VAL A 9 35.73 -29.31 9.01
N LEU A 10 35.03 -30.42 8.85
CA LEU A 10 33.65 -30.43 8.33
C LEU A 10 32.64 -29.87 9.34
N THR A 11 32.84 -30.12 10.63
CA THR A 11 31.94 -29.62 11.69
C THR A 11 32.05 -28.11 11.87
N LEU A 12 33.26 -27.55 11.72
CA LEU A 12 33.49 -26.11 11.91
C LEU A 12 32.94 -25.28 10.74
N THR A 13 33.00 -25.79 9.51
CA THR A 13 32.37 -25.13 8.34
C THR A 13 30.85 -25.21 8.38
N ALA A 14 30.27 -26.34 8.81
CA ALA A 14 28.82 -26.48 8.96
C ALA A 14 28.26 -25.54 10.04
N LEU A 15 28.99 -25.31 11.14
CA LEU A 15 28.57 -24.38 12.20
C LEU A 15 28.59 -22.92 11.73
N SER A 16 29.52 -22.54 10.84
CA SER A 16 29.61 -21.17 10.31
C SER A 16 28.46 -20.75 9.39
N LEU A 17 27.74 -21.73 8.78
CA LEU A 17 26.57 -21.48 7.93
C LEU A 17 25.30 -21.17 8.74
N PHE A 18 25.22 -21.60 10.01
CA PHE A 18 24.09 -21.30 10.89
C PHE A 18 24.16 -19.93 11.56
N LEU A 19 25.32 -19.25 11.52
CA LEU A 19 25.45 -17.89 12.06
C LEU A 19 24.86 -16.80 11.13
N PHE A 20 24.43 -17.17 9.92
CA PHE A 20 23.81 -16.29 8.93
C PHE A 20 22.36 -16.67 8.63
N ALA A 21 21.67 -17.35 9.56
CA ALA A 21 20.21 -17.28 9.59
C ALA A 21 19.82 -15.85 10.00
N GLY A 22 20.07 -14.89 9.10
CA GLY A 22 19.57 -13.54 9.21
C GLY A 22 18.07 -13.65 9.39
N ILE A 23 17.58 -13.14 10.50
CA ILE A 23 16.16 -12.85 10.68
C ILE A 23 15.82 -12.01 9.44
N ALA A 24 15.01 -12.56 8.55
CA ALA A 24 14.48 -11.79 7.44
C ALA A 24 13.51 -10.78 8.06
N SER A 25 14.07 -9.71 8.64
CA SER A 25 13.31 -8.66 9.28
C SER A 25 12.57 -7.91 8.17
N ALA A 26 11.30 -8.23 8.05
CA ALA A 26 10.34 -7.49 7.28
C ALA A 26 9.94 -6.28 8.15
N HIS A 27 10.56 -5.14 7.87
CA HIS A 27 10.22 -3.91 8.56
C HIS A 27 8.78 -3.47 8.28
N VAL A 28 8.14 -2.81 9.26
CA VAL A 28 6.93 -2.04 8.98
C VAL A 28 7.31 -0.88 8.05
N THR A 29 6.67 -0.81 6.88
CA THR A 29 6.98 0.19 5.85
C THR A 29 5.74 0.97 5.44
N VAL A 30 5.92 2.17 4.91
CA VAL A 30 4.85 3.03 4.41
C VAL A 30 5.10 3.39 2.96
N GLN A 31 4.09 3.14 2.12
CA GLN A 31 4.08 3.49 0.71
C GLN A 31 3.10 4.65 0.45
N PRO A 32 3.41 5.58 -0.47
CA PRO A 32 4.66 5.68 -1.23
C PRO A 32 5.84 6.18 -0.37
N PRO A 33 7.09 5.96 -0.80
CA PRO A 33 8.29 6.44 -0.11
C PRO A 33 8.54 7.94 -0.33
N THR A 34 7.81 8.54 -1.29
CA THR A 34 7.83 9.97 -1.62
C THR A 34 6.41 10.51 -1.74
N ALA A 35 6.16 11.73 -1.28
CA ALA A 35 4.90 12.44 -1.47
C ALA A 35 5.16 13.93 -1.76
N GLU A 36 4.24 14.63 -2.41
CA GLU A 36 4.40 16.05 -2.72
C GLU A 36 3.78 16.95 -1.63
N GLN A 37 4.39 18.10 -1.38
CA GLN A 37 3.81 19.13 -0.51
C GLN A 37 2.41 19.53 -1.00
N ASN A 38 1.51 19.84 -0.05
CA ASN A 38 0.14 20.28 -0.33
C ASN A 38 -0.73 19.29 -1.16
N SER A 39 -0.29 18.05 -1.34
CA SER A 39 -1.02 17.02 -2.10
C SER A 39 -1.89 16.13 -1.20
N TYR A 40 -2.92 15.51 -1.78
CA TYR A 40 -3.64 14.40 -1.14
C TYR A 40 -2.96 13.09 -1.51
N GLN A 41 -2.70 12.26 -0.50
CA GLN A 41 -2.00 10.99 -0.67
C GLN A 41 -2.70 9.88 0.12
N VAL A 42 -2.70 8.68 -0.46
CA VAL A 42 -2.99 7.44 0.26
C VAL A 42 -1.67 6.87 0.76
N PHE A 43 -1.57 6.66 2.07
CA PHE A 43 -0.45 6.00 2.71
C PHE A 43 -0.85 4.57 3.08
N SER A 44 -0.09 3.60 2.60
CA SER A 44 -0.27 2.18 2.89
C SER A 44 0.80 1.73 3.89
N VAL A 45 0.40 1.50 5.13
CA VAL A 45 1.27 0.95 6.17
C VAL A 45 1.28 -0.57 6.02
N ARG A 46 2.37 -1.12 5.49
CA ARG A 46 2.59 -2.55 5.36
C ARG A 46 3.13 -3.12 6.67
N VAL A 47 2.41 -4.09 7.22
CA VAL A 47 2.76 -4.78 8.46
C VAL A 47 2.94 -6.27 8.19
N PRO A 48 4.17 -6.78 8.25
CA PRO A 48 4.47 -8.21 8.17
C PRO A 48 4.47 -8.87 9.56
N SER A 49 4.32 -10.20 9.62
CA SER A 49 4.43 -10.99 10.84
C SER A 49 5.43 -12.14 10.65
N GLU A 50 6.50 -12.16 11.45
CA GLU A 50 7.64 -13.09 11.28
C GLU A 50 7.71 -14.18 12.33
N LYS A 51 7.00 -14.01 13.45
CA LYS A 51 7.19 -14.87 14.61
C LYS A 51 6.44 -16.20 14.43
N GLU A 52 7.13 -17.30 14.72
CA GLU A 52 6.54 -18.63 14.79
C GLU A 52 5.53 -18.72 15.95
N ASN A 53 4.40 -19.39 15.72
CA ASN A 53 3.38 -19.72 16.73
C ASN A 53 2.72 -18.53 17.44
N VAL A 54 3.04 -17.29 17.07
CA VAL A 54 2.39 -16.08 17.57
C VAL A 54 1.97 -15.21 16.40
N THR A 55 0.87 -14.49 16.56
CA THR A 55 0.28 -13.68 15.49
C THR A 55 0.33 -12.21 15.84
N THR A 56 0.41 -11.33 14.84
CA THR A 56 0.24 -9.89 15.06
C THR A 56 -1.24 -9.60 15.25
N THR A 57 -1.62 -9.04 16.40
CA THR A 57 -3.02 -8.81 16.78
C THR A 57 -3.39 -7.34 16.88
N VAL A 58 -2.41 -6.46 17.11
CA VAL A 58 -2.63 -5.00 17.17
C VAL A 58 -1.51 -4.29 16.44
N ILE A 59 -1.87 -3.31 15.63
CA ILE A 59 -0.93 -2.32 15.10
C ILE A 59 -1.43 -0.92 15.42
N LYS A 60 -0.59 -0.14 16.09
CA LYS A 60 -0.83 1.29 16.31
C LYS A 60 0.17 2.09 15.51
N VAL A 61 -0.32 3.05 14.73
CA VAL A 61 0.50 3.96 13.93
C VAL A 61 0.25 5.38 14.41
N LYS A 62 1.33 6.10 14.71
CA LYS A 62 1.27 7.55 15.00
C LYS A 62 1.27 8.32 13.69
N VAL A 63 0.32 9.25 13.56
CA VAL A 63 0.24 10.15 12.41
C VAL A 63 1.29 11.25 12.57
N PRO A 64 2.20 11.44 11.59
CA PRO A 64 3.21 12.51 11.65
C PRO A 64 2.55 13.89 11.53
N ASP A 65 3.11 14.92 12.18
CA ASP A 65 2.55 16.29 12.16
C ASP A 65 2.43 16.88 10.75
N GLY A 66 3.31 16.47 9.82
CA GLY A 66 3.32 16.91 8.42
C GLY A 66 2.22 16.33 7.53
N VAL A 67 1.28 15.55 8.08
CA VAL A 67 0.15 15.00 7.33
C VAL A 67 -1.14 15.04 8.15
N LYS A 68 -2.22 15.53 7.53
CA LYS A 68 -3.56 15.51 8.11
C LYS A 68 -4.35 14.34 7.53
N VAL A 69 -4.40 13.23 8.26
CA VAL A 69 -5.24 12.08 7.89
C VAL A 69 -6.72 12.44 8.03
N SER A 70 -7.50 12.08 7.01
CA SER A 70 -8.92 12.39 6.91
C SER A 70 -9.80 11.14 6.76
N ARG A 71 -9.26 10.05 6.21
CA ARG A 71 -9.99 8.78 6.03
C ARG A 71 -9.09 7.60 6.35
N VAL A 72 -9.71 6.53 6.85
CA VAL A 72 -9.11 5.21 7.03
C VAL A 72 -9.89 4.23 6.15
N GLU A 73 -9.20 3.42 5.37
CA GLU A 73 -9.84 2.37 4.57
C GLU A 73 -10.39 1.29 5.51
N PRO A 74 -11.70 0.96 5.45
CA PRO A 74 -12.25 -0.17 6.19
C PRO A 74 -11.53 -1.46 5.80
N LYS A 75 -11.23 -2.30 6.79
CA LYS A 75 -10.48 -3.53 6.57
C LYS A 75 -11.21 -4.71 7.20
N THR A 76 -11.62 -5.66 6.37
CA THR A 76 -12.28 -6.88 6.84
C THR A 76 -11.40 -7.63 7.84
N GLY A 77 -11.98 -8.03 8.97
CA GLY A 77 -11.29 -8.75 10.05
C GLY A 77 -10.45 -7.86 10.96
N TRP A 78 -10.50 -6.54 10.79
CA TRP A 78 -9.78 -5.57 11.60
C TRP A 78 -10.67 -4.38 11.93
N LYS A 79 -10.91 -4.16 13.22
CA LYS A 79 -11.50 -2.90 13.70
C LYS A 79 -10.42 -1.84 13.88
N TYR A 80 -10.78 -0.57 13.81
CA TYR A 80 -9.86 0.53 14.08
C TYR A 80 -10.42 1.54 15.09
N GLU A 81 -9.50 2.18 15.81
CA GLU A 81 -9.77 3.26 16.76
C GLU A 81 -8.89 4.47 16.44
N LEU A 82 -9.42 5.67 16.68
CA LEU A 82 -8.77 6.93 16.33
C LEU A 82 -8.47 7.75 17.58
N GLU A 83 -7.20 8.03 17.82
CA GLU A 83 -6.77 9.08 18.75
C GLU A 83 -6.85 10.42 18.03
N ARG A 84 -7.39 11.44 18.70
CA ARG A 84 -7.51 12.79 18.16
C ARG A 84 -6.92 13.81 19.11
N ASN A 85 -6.28 14.83 18.55
CA ASN A 85 -5.91 16.02 19.30
C ASN A 85 -7.19 16.73 19.79
N ALA A 86 -7.20 17.16 21.07
CA ALA A 86 -8.39 17.71 21.71
C ALA A 86 -8.86 19.03 21.07
N ASP A 87 -7.93 19.86 20.63
CA ASP A 87 -8.20 21.21 20.13
C ASP A 87 -8.49 21.20 18.63
N THR A 88 -7.59 20.60 17.84
CA THR A 88 -7.66 20.59 16.38
C THR A 88 -8.55 19.50 15.80
N LYS A 89 -8.93 18.52 16.63
CA LYS A 89 -9.61 17.27 16.23
C LYS A 89 -8.86 16.44 15.18
N ALA A 90 -7.60 16.79 14.88
CA ALA A 90 -6.75 16.04 13.96
C ALA A 90 -6.50 14.62 14.50
N ILE A 91 -6.50 13.63 13.61
CA ILE A 91 -6.15 12.25 13.96
C ILE A 91 -4.64 12.20 14.25
N THR A 92 -4.26 11.77 15.45
CA THR A 92 -2.86 11.70 15.91
C THR A 92 -2.34 10.27 15.99
N ALA A 93 -3.25 9.29 16.08
CA ALA A 93 -2.91 7.88 16.00
C ALA A 93 -4.10 7.06 15.49
N ILE A 94 -3.77 5.93 14.89
CA ILE A 94 -4.75 4.95 14.42
C ILE A 94 -4.30 3.59 14.94
N THR A 95 -5.20 2.90 15.63
CA THR A 95 -4.96 1.56 16.17
C THR A 95 -5.87 0.59 15.47
N TRP A 96 -5.31 -0.38 14.75
CA TRP A 96 -6.06 -1.51 14.19
C TRP A 96 -5.90 -2.72 15.11
N THR A 97 -7.01 -3.40 15.39
CA THR A 97 -7.07 -4.61 16.21
C THR A 97 -7.72 -5.73 15.41
N ALA A 98 -7.09 -6.89 15.37
CA ALA A 98 -7.63 -8.07 14.72
C ALA A 98 -8.92 -8.51 15.43
N GLU A 99 -9.94 -8.85 14.65
CA GLU A 99 -11.19 -9.43 15.17
C GLU A 99 -11.11 -10.96 15.27
N GLY A 100 -10.07 -11.57 14.68
CA GLY A 100 -9.77 -12.99 14.72
C GLY A 100 -8.31 -13.26 15.10
N ALA A 101 -7.70 -14.26 14.48
CA ALA A 101 -6.34 -14.71 14.81
C ALA A 101 -5.24 -13.64 14.54
N GLY A 102 -5.49 -12.65 13.68
CA GLY A 102 -4.48 -11.67 13.28
C GLY A 102 -3.59 -12.17 12.15
N LEU A 103 -2.36 -11.64 12.03
CA LEU A 103 -1.41 -12.06 10.99
C LEU A 103 -0.50 -13.16 11.53
N SER A 104 -0.58 -14.34 10.91
CA SER A 104 0.30 -15.47 11.18
C SER A 104 1.67 -15.29 10.53
N GLN A 105 2.60 -16.19 10.84
CA GLN A 105 3.94 -16.18 10.27
C GLN A 105 3.88 -16.14 8.74
N THR A 106 4.73 -15.33 8.10
CA THR A 106 4.83 -15.11 6.64
C THR A 106 3.70 -14.29 6.01
N GLU A 107 2.65 -13.95 6.76
CA GLU A 107 1.61 -13.05 6.29
C GLU A 107 2.03 -11.59 6.45
N PHE A 108 1.51 -10.75 5.56
CA PHE A 108 1.56 -9.31 5.69
C PHE A 108 0.23 -8.71 5.31
N THR A 109 -0.03 -7.48 5.74
CA THR A 109 -1.19 -6.74 5.27
C THR A 109 -0.92 -5.24 5.21
N ASP A 110 -1.62 -4.56 4.32
CA ASP A 110 -1.58 -3.10 4.23
C ASP A 110 -2.76 -2.49 5.00
N PHE A 111 -2.45 -1.51 5.84
CA PHE A 111 -3.41 -0.64 6.53
C PHE A 111 -3.35 0.74 5.89
N ARG A 112 -4.44 1.15 5.24
CA ARG A 112 -4.43 2.30 4.32
C ARG A 112 -5.17 3.48 4.91
N VAL A 113 -4.57 4.65 4.78
CA VAL A 113 -5.11 5.92 5.25
C VAL A 113 -4.97 6.96 4.16
N SER A 114 -5.90 7.90 4.05
CA SER A 114 -5.76 9.03 3.12
C SER A 114 -5.76 10.36 3.86
N GLY A 115 -4.86 11.24 3.45
CA GLY A 115 -4.63 12.51 4.12
C GLY A 115 -4.00 13.54 3.19
N LYS A 116 -3.95 14.78 3.68
CA LYS A 116 -3.29 15.88 2.99
C LYS A 116 -1.91 16.13 3.59
N VAL A 117 -0.88 16.12 2.76
CA VAL A 117 0.49 16.48 3.15
C VAL A 117 0.57 17.99 3.33
N ALA A 118 1.21 18.44 4.40
CA ALA A 118 1.36 19.86 4.68
C ALA A 118 2.26 20.54 3.63
N GLN A 119 2.08 21.85 3.44
CA GLN A 119 2.86 22.62 2.46
C GLN A 119 4.32 22.81 2.89
N ASP A 120 4.59 22.77 4.19
CA ASP A 120 5.91 22.95 4.80
C ASP A 120 6.56 21.62 5.24
N ALA A 121 5.91 20.48 4.99
CA ALA A 121 6.47 19.17 5.30
C ALA A 121 7.71 18.87 4.43
N THR A 122 8.75 18.33 5.06
CA THR A 122 9.99 17.87 4.40
C THR A 122 10.14 16.34 4.44
N GLN A 123 9.59 15.71 5.47
CA GLN A 123 9.50 14.26 5.62
C GLN A 123 8.36 13.89 6.57
N LEU A 124 7.86 12.66 6.44
CA LEU A 124 6.86 12.07 7.32
C LEU A 124 7.46 10.82 7.97
N VAL A 125 7.65 10.85 9.28
CA VAL A 125 8.24 9.73 10.05
C VAL A 125 7.14 8.95 10.73
N TRP A 126 6.80 7.79 10.15
CA TRP A 126 5.72 6.92 10.59
C TRP A 126 6.21 5.97 11.68
N LYS A 127 5.86 6.28 12.92
CA LYS A 127 6.12 5.42 14.08
C LYS A 127 5.01 4.37 14.21
N ALA A 128 5.40 3.11 14.36
CA ALA A 128 4.45 2.01 14.52
C ALA A 128 4.77 1.12 15.72
N TYR A 129 3.73 0.53 16.29
CA TYR A 129 3.77 -0.29 17.50
C TYR A 129 3.00 -1.57 17.22
N GLN A 130 3.71 -2.68 17.13
CA GLN A 130 3.19 -3.97 16.72
C GLN A 130 3.10 -4.90 17.93
N THR A 131 1.88 -5.29 18.30
CA THR A 131 1.63 -6.20 19.42
C THR A 131 1.27 -7.58 18.89
N TYR A 132 1.90 -8.60 19.47
CA TYR A 132 1.67 -10.00 19.16
C TYR A 132 0.69 -10.65 20.14
N SER A 133 0.21 -11.84 19.81
CA SER A 133 -0.72 -12.63 20.65
C SER A 133 -0.14 -13.05 22.00
N ASP A 134 1.19 -13.14 22.12
CA ASP A 134 1.94 -13.35 23.37
C ASP A 134 2.13 -12.06 24.20
N LYS A 135 1.54 -10.94 23.74
CA LYS A 135 1.65 -9.59 24.30
C LYS A 135 3.02 -8.95 24.12
N ALA A 136 3.95 -9.56 23.38
CA ALA A 136 5.19 -8.91 23.02
C ALA A 136 4.91 -7.68 22.15
N LEU A 137 5.63 -6.59 22.41
CA LEU A 137 5.54 -5.34 21.67
C LEU A 137 6.85 -5.08 20.92
N VAL A 138 6.74 -4.79 19.63
CA VAL A 138 7.84 -4.29 18.80
C VAL A 138 7.55 -2.84 18.43
N GLU A 139 8.52 -1.96 18.67
CA GLU A 139 8.40 -0.52 18.45
C GLU A 139 9.24 -0.09 17.24
N TRP A 140 8.58 0.14 16.11
CA TRP A 140 9.17 0.66 14.87
C TRP A 140 9.31 2.18 14.96
N VAL A 141 10.27 2.62 15.79
CA VAL A 141 10.46 4.04 16.16
C VAL A 141 11.91 4.53 15.98
N GLY A 142 12.84 3.62 15.67
CA GLY A 142 14.26 3.90 15.55
C GLY A 142 14.63 4.69 14.29
N GLY A 143 15.90 5.12 14.23
CA GLY A 143 16.50 5.67 13.01
C GLY A 143 16.79 4.59 11.96
N GLU A 144 17.31 4.99 10.80
CA GLU A 144 17.53 4.12 9.63
C GLU A 144 18.37 2.86 9.93
N ASP A 145 19.39 2.99 10.80
CA ASP A 145 20.29 1.90 11.18
C ASP A 145 19.82 1.13 12.44
N ALA A 146 18.65 1.45 12.99
CA ALA A 146 18.11 0.74 14.15
C ALA A 146 17.56 -0.64 13.75
N GLU A 147 17.51 -1.56 14.71
CA GLU A 147 16.88 -2.88 14.50
C GLU A 147 15.38 -2.76 14.12
N TYR A 148 14.69 -1.77 14.69
CA TYR A 148 13.28 -1.48 14.40
C TYR A 148 13.14 -0.03 13.92
N PRO A 149 13.49 0.26 12.65
CA PRO A 149 13.44 1.62 12.12
C PRO A 149 11.99 2.07 11.91
N ALA A 150 11.73 3.36 12.14
CA ALA A 150 10.48 3.98 11.68
C ALA A 150 10.50 4.14 10.16
N SER A 151 9.35 3.94 9.50
CA SER A 151 9.26 4.18 8.05
C SER A 151 9.22 5.67 7.75
N VAL A 152 9.97 6.11 6.73
CA VAL A 152 10.02 7.52 6.33
C VAL A 152 9.48 7.70 4.91
N THR A 153 8.52 8.61 4.75
CA THR A 153 8.14 9.15 3.45
C THR A 153 8.84 10.50 3.25
N LYS A 154 9.67 10.63 2.22
CA LYS A 154 10.28 11.92 1.84
C LYS A 154 9.22 12.84 1.23
N VAL A 155 9.26 14.13 1.55
CA VAL A 155 8.33 15.10 0.96
C VAL A 155 9.06 16.00 -0.01
N THR A 156 8.61 16.04 -1.26
CA THR A 156 9.16 16.90 -2.32
C THR A 156 8.32 18.15 -2.49
N ALA A 157 8.94 19.23 -2.99
CA ALA A 157 8.19 20.43 -3.37
C ALA A 157 7.06 20.07 -4.33
N ALA A 158 5.92 20.75 -4.20
CA ALA A 158 4.84 20.64 -5.16
C ALA A 158 5.36 21.06 -6.55
N ALA A 159 4.97 20.32 -7.59
CA ALA A 159 5.20 20.80 -8.95
C ALA A 159 4.53 22.18 -9.11
N ALA A 160 5.26 23.15 -9.68
CA ALA A 160 4.68 24.44 -10.04
C ALA A 160 3.72 24.23 -11.22
N GLY A 161 2.48 23.85 -10.92
CA GLY A 161 1.38 23.73 -11.89
C GLY A 161 0.63 25.04 -12.01
N GLU A 162 0.50 25.52 -13.24
CA GLU A 162 -0.24 26.71 -13.66
C GLU A 162 -1.67 26.72 -13.09
N GLY A 163 -2.08 27.89 -12.61
CA GLY A 163 -3.30 28.03 -11.82
C GLY A 163 -4.54 27.47 -12.51
N ASP A 164 -5.29 26.64 -11.78
CA ASP A 164 -6.66 26.28 -12.10
C ASP A 164 -7.53 27.55 -12.08
N SER A 165 -7.57 28.22 -13.22
CA SER A 165 -8.58 29.23 -13.51
C SER A 165 -9.90 28.48 -13.74
N HIS A 166 -10.70 28.35 -12.70
CA HIS A 166 -12.14 28.20 -12.86
C HIS A 166 -12.69 29.55 -13.37
N GLY A 167 -12.47 29.80 -14.66
CA GLY A 167 -13.02 30.93 -15.38
C GLY A 167 -14.53 30.88 -15.32
N ASN A 168 -15.10 31.76 -14.51
CA ASN A 168 -16.50 32.14 -14.53
C ASN A 168 -16.79 32.76 -15.90
N GLY A 169 -17.31 31.97 -16.84
CA GLY A 169 -17.80 32.43 -18.13
C GLY A 169 -19.05 33.28 -17.97
N THR A 170 -18.88 34.54 -17.56
CA THR A 170 -19.86 35.59 -17.85
C THR A 170 -19.46 36.21 -19.17
N SER A 171 -20.17 35.82 -20.23
CA SER A 171 -20.05 36.44 -21.54
C SER A 171 -20.60 37.86 -21.44
N ALA A 172 -19.72 38.85 -21.46
CA ALA A 172 -20.07 40.24 -21.70
C ALA A 172 -20.13 40.45 -23.23
N GLU A 173 -21.31 40.82 -23.73
CA GLU A 173 -21.54 41.23 -25.12
C GLU A 173 -21.43 42.77 -25.21
N PRO A 174 -20.81 43.35 -26.26
CA PRO A 174 -20.67 44.80 -26.41
C PRO A 174 -21.88 45.43 -27.12
N ALA A 175 -22.15 46.70 -26.78
CA ALA A 175 -23.26 47.51 -27.27
C ALA A 175 -23.10 48.00 -28.74
N GLY A 176 -24.24 48.17 -29.44
CA GLY A 176 -24.35 48.94 -30.69
C GLY A 176 -25.74 48.92 -31.34
N ASP A 177 -26.53 49.97 -31.13
CA ASP A 177 -27.88 50.22 -31.69
C ASP A 177 -27.91 50.60 -33.20
N LYS A 178 -28.94 50.16 -33.95
CA LYS A 178 -30.09 50.96 -34.46
C LYS A 178 -30.85 50.33 -35.67
N ASN A 179 -32.16 50.09 -35.46
CA ASN A 179 -33.37 50.33 -36.32
C ASN A 179 -33.39 49.79 -37.79
N ALA A 180 -34.46 49.21 -38.35
CA ALA A 180 -35.91 49.32 -38.13
C ALA A 180 -36.70 48.23 -38.89
N ALA A 181 -38.01 48.15 -38.56
CA ALA A 181 -39.15 47.70 -39.39
C ALA A 181 -39.70 46.25 -39.22
N THR A 182 -40.46 46.09 -38.12
CA THR A 182 -41.92 45.84 -38.04
C THR A 182 -42.62 44.73 -38.86
N SER A 183 -43.46 44.00 -38.10
CA SER A 183 -44.72 43.29 -38.41
C SER A 183 -44.61 41.78 -38.55
N ASN A 184 -45.49 40.95 -37.97
CA ASN A 184 -46.54 41.10 -36.95
C ASN A 184 -47.01 39.67 -36.59
N ALA A 185 -47.61 39.54 -35.40
CA ALA A 185 -48.54 38.49 -34.95
C ALA A 185 -47.97 37.09 -34.67
N SER A 186 -48.44 36.36 -33.65
CA SER A 186 -49.33 36.66 -32.52
C SER A 186 -49.34 35.42 -31.63
N ALA A 187 -49.32 35.66 -30.30
CA ALA A 187 -49.96 34.94 -29.19
C ALA A 187 -50.03 33.40 -29.22
N GLY A 188 -49.72 32.67 -28.16
CA GLY A 188 -49.76 33.01 -26.74
C GLY A 188 -50.52 31.91 -25.99
N SER A 189 -50.24 31.79 -24.69
CA SER A 189 -50.98 31.04 -23.67
C SER A 189 -50.55 29.59 -23.36
N SER A 190 -49.72 29.50 -22.32
CA SER A 190 -49.97 28.74 -21.07
C SER A 190 -51.21 27.83 -21.00
N ASN A 191 -51.05 26.60 -20.48
CA ASN A 191 -51.22 26.28 -19.05
C ASN A 191 -51.02 24.79 -18.72
N THR A 192 -50.58 24.55 -17.48
CA THR A 192 -50.81 23.40 -16.58
C THR A 192 -51.87 22.34 -16.96
N SER A 193 -51.58 21.06 -16.69
CA SER A 193 -52.32 20.26 -15.68
C SER A 193 -51.74 18.84 -15.48
N THR A 194 -51.45 18.52 -14.21
CA THR A 194 -51.85 17.34 -13.43
C THR A 194 -52.48 16.12 -14.13
N GLY A 195 -52.01 14.92 -13.74
CA GLY A 195 -52.92 13.84 -13.33
C GLY A 195 -52.68 12.44 -13.87
N ASN A 196 -52.16 11.58 -12.99
CA ASN A 196 -52.79 10.34 -12.52
C ASN A 196 -52.04 9.01 -12.78
N ALA A 197 -52.08 8.22 -11.71
CA ALA A 197 -51.40 6.96 -11.43
C ALA A 197 -52.12 5.71 -11.96
N ALA A 198 -51.36 4.62 -12.08
CA ALA A 198 -51.73 3.22 -11.78
C ALA A 198 -50.47 2.34 -12.03
N THR A 199 -49.76 1.85 -11.01
CA THR A 199 -49.93 0.53 -10.37
C THR A 199 -50.00 -0.64 -11.37
N ASN A 200 -48.97 -1.51 -11.39
CA ASN A 200 -49.07 -2.87 -10.85
C ASN A 200 -47.73 -3.61 -10.90
N ASP A 201 -47.47 -4.25 -9.77
CA ASP A 201 -46.42 -5.20 -9.43
C ASP A 201 -46.73 -6.60 -10.01
N ALA A 202 -45.67 -7.41 -10.19
CA ALA A 202 -45.57 -8.86 -9.92
C ALA A 202 -44.85 -9.68 -11.01
N SER A 203 -43.62 -10.07 -10.67
CA SER A 203 -43.09 -11.45 -10.60
C SER A 203 -43.40 -12.46 -11.73
N ALA A 204 -42.34 -13.02 -12.34
CA ALA A 204 -41.84 -14.40 -12.08
C ALA A 204 -41.20 -15.10 -13.31
N SER A 205 -39.96 -15.58 -13.10
CA SER A 205 -39.34 -16.87 -13.48
C SER A 205 -39.37 -17.45 -14.91
N ALA A 206 -38.17 -17.73 -15.45
CA ALA A 206 -37.68 -19.01 -16.02
C ALA A 206 -36.34 -18.73 -16.76
N GLN A 207 -35.16 -19.08 -16.25
CA GLN A 207 -34.42 -20.35 -16.33
C GLN A 207 -34.08 -20.90 -17.74
N GLU A 208 -32.76 -20.96 -17.97
CA GLU A 208 -31.97 -21.97 -18.71
C GLU A 208 -31.90 -21.98 -20.24
N THR A 209 -30.72 -21.63 -20.77
CA THR A 209 -30.02 -22.52 -21.72
C THR A 209 -28.51 -22.30 -21.60
N ALA A 210 -27.79 -23.34 -21.18
CA ALA A 210 -26.34 -23.41 -21.22
C ALA A 210 -25.87 -23.93 -22.59
N GLN A 211 -24.80 -23.35 -23.14
CA GLN A 211 -23.96 -24.00 -24.14
C GLN A 211 -22.47 -23.70 -23.84
N PRO A 212 -21.57 -24.69 -24.02
CA PRO A 212 -20.22 -24.64 -23.49
C PRO A 212 -19.30 -23.85 -24.41
N MET A 213 -18.49 -22.94 -23.85
CA MET A 213 -17.32 -22.40 -24.53
C MET A 213 -16.13 -23.32 -24.29
N THR A 214 -15.52 -23.70 -25.40
CA THR A 214 -14.35 -24.57 -25.54
C THR A 214 -13.12 -23.96 -24.89
N ALA A 215 -12.32 -24.84 -24.28
CA ALA A 215 -10.98 -24.54 -23.80
C ALA A 215 -10.06 -24.19 -24.96
N ASP A 216 -9.40 -23.04 -24.89
CA ASP A 216 -8.15 -22.80 -25.60
C ASP A 216 -6.99 -23.09 -24.63
N ASP A 217 -6.33 -24.22 -24.90
CA ASP A 217 -5.02 -24.60 -24.40
C ASP A 217 -4.00 -24.00 -25.37
N ASP A 218 -3.33 -22.91 -24.98
CA ASP A 218 -2.11 -22.47 -25.65
C ASP A 218 -0.95 -22.43 -24.65
N SER A 219 -0.25 -23.56 -24.65
CA SER A 219 1.18 -23.63 -24.85
C SER A 219 2.06 -22.61 -24.11
N THR A 220 2.68 -23.11 -23.06
CA THR A 220 4.16 -23.20 -22.99
C THR A 220 4.91 -22.61 -24.20
N LYS A 221 5.57 -21.45 -24.01
CA LYS A 221 7.04 -21.30 -24.09
C LYS A 221 7.46 -19.82 -23.99
N ALA A 222 8.61 -19.64 -23.34
CA ALA A 222 9.40 -18.40 -23.21
C ALA A 222 8.80 -17.38 -22.22
N ASN A 223 9.30 -17.30 -20.98
CA ASN A 223 10.56 -16.61 -20.73
C ASN A 223 11.41 -17.35 -19.68
N VAL A 224 12.28 -18.21 -20.21
CA VAL A 224 13.49 -18.73 -19.55
C VAL A 224 14.48 -17.58 -19.42
N THR A 225 14.38 -16.76 -18.36
CA THR A 225 15.41 -15.77 -18.00
C THR A 225 15.46 -15.55 -16.48
N LEU A 226 15.49 -16.64 -15.71
CA LEU A 226 15.89 -16.60 -14.29
C LEU A 226 16.62 -17.88 -13.87
N GLY A 227 17.29 -18.55 -14.81
CA GLY A 227 18.06 -19.78 -14.59
C GLY A 227 19.58 -19.61 -14.66
N LEU A 228 20.09 -18.37 -14.61
CA LEU A 228 21.52 -18.07 -14.78
C LEU A 228 22.21 -17.43 -13.57
N ALA A 229 21.47 -17.11 -12.50
CA ALA A 229 22.07 -16.60 -11.26
C ALA A 229 22.57 -17.72 -10.31
N ILE A 230 22.05 -18.95 -10.44
CA ILE A 230 22.45 -20.08 -9.57
C ILE A 230 23.76 -20.73 -10.06
N ALA A 231 24.06 -20.67 -11.37
CA ALA A 231 25.28 -21.26 -11.93
C ALA A 231 26.57 -20.52 -11.51
N ALA A 232 26.48 -19.21 -11.21
CA ALA A 232 27.64 -18.42 -10.80
C ALA A 232 28.14 -18.78 -9.38
N VAL A 233 27.23 -19.14 -8.47
CA VAL A 233 27.59 -19.53 -7.09
C VAL A 233 28.22 -20.92 -7.05
N VAL A 234 27.78 -21.84 -7.91
CA VAL A 234 28.35 -23.20 -8.00
C VAL A 234 29.75 -23.18 -8.62
N LEU A 235 30.01 -22.30 -9.59
CA LEU A 235 31.33 -22.19 -10.24
C LEU A 235 32.39 -21.54 -9.33
N ALA A 236 32.02 -20.61 -8.45
CA ALA A 236 32.95 -20.02 -7.48
C ALA A 236 33.42 -21.02 -6.41
N ALA A 237 32.54 -21.94 -5.98
CA ALA A 237 32.88 -22.98 -5.02
C ALA A 237 33.83 -24.04 -5.62
N ALA A 238 33.68 -24.37 -6.90
CA ALA A 238 34.55 -25.35 -7.58
C ALA A 238 35.98 -24.81 -7.80
N ALA A 239 36.14 -23.51 -8.09
CA ALA A 239 37.45 -22.90 -8.31
C ALA A 239 38.34 -22.90 -7.06
N LEU A 240 37.74 -22.77 -5.87
CA LEU A 240 38.46 -22.72 -4.59
C LEU A 240 38.98 -24.11 -4.15
N VAL A 241 38.29 -25.19 -4.54
CA VAL A 241 38.73 -26.57 -4.29
C VAL A 241 39.89 -26.98 -5.21
N VAL A 242 39.93 -26.50 -6.45
CA VAL A 242 41.04 -26.78 -7.39
C VAL A 242 42.31 -26.00 -7.03
N ALA A 243 42.19 -24.77 -6.51
CA ALA A 243 43.34 -23.99 -6.05
C ALA A 243 44.02 -24.60 -4.80
N ALA A 244 43.24 -25.18 -3.88
CA ALA A 244 43.76 -25.78 -2.66
C ALA A 244 44.46 -27.14 -2.86
N THR A 245 44.20 -27.83 -3.97
CA THR A 245 44.82 -29.15 -4.28
C THR A 245 46.11 -29.05 -5.07
N ARG A 246 46.40 -27.92 -5.72
CA ARG A 246 47.65 -27.71 -6.47
C ARG A 246 48.86 -27.31 -5.61
N LYS A 247 48.66 -26.81 -4.40
CA LYS A 247 49.77 -26.37 -3.51
C LYS A 247 50.49 -27.53 -2.78
N LYS A 248 50.21 -28.79 -3.14
CA LYS A 248 50.73 -29.97 -2.42
C LYS A 248 51.36 -31.04 -3.31
N ARG A 249 51.79 -30.69 -4.52
CA ARG A 249 52.77 -31.47 -5.28
C ARG A 249 53.99 -30.61 -5.56
#